data_AF-A0AAE8TYM5-F1
#
_entry.id   AF-A0AAE8TYM5-F1
#
_cell.length_a   1.000
_cell.length_b   1.000
_cell.length_c   1.000
_cell.angle_alpha   90.00
_cell.angle_beta   90.00
_cell.angle_gamma   90.00
#
_symmetry.space_group_name_H-M   'P 1'
#
loop_
_entity.id
_entity.type
_entity.pdbx_description
1 polymer ?
#
loop_
_entity_poly.entity_id
_entity_poly.type
_entity_poly.pdbx_seq_one_letter_code
_entity_poly.pdbx_strand_id
1 'polypeptide(L)' 'MPDIIDFQTERERRNGPDEQFMTVDQDGRPMFAFFAEYQIDGGTFGINFFAYDFADAELRVSSMRASLTVAGQIYAEVPG' A
#
# COMPACT_ATOMS: atom_id res chain seq x y z
N MET A 1 -5.07 3.17 -35.11
CA MET A 1 -5.79 2.05 -34.46
C MET A 1 -5.66 2.29 -32.96
N PRO A 2 -6.76 2.38 -32.19
CA PRO A 2 -6.61 2.53 -30.75
C PRO A 2 -6.06 1.21 -30.21
N ASP A 3 -4.92 1.25 -29.52
CA ASP A 3 -4.41 0.12 -28.75
C ASP A 3 -5.44 -0.19 -27.65
N ILE A 4 -6.25 -1.21 -27.88
CA ILE A 4 -7.18 -1.73 -26.88
C ILE A 4 -6.33 -2.55 -25.92
N ILE A 5 -5.95 -1.93 -24.81
CA ILE A 5 -5.25 -2.62 -23.72
C ILE A 5 -6.26 -3.55 -23.06
N ASP A 6 -6.04 -4.85 -23.19
CA ASP A 6 -6.74 -5.85 -22.42
C ASP A 6 -6.22 -5.80 -20.97
N PHE A 7 -7.00 -5.18 -20.10
CA PHE A 7 -6.69 -5.04 -18.67
C PHE A 7 -6.57 -6.38 -17.95
N GLN A 8 -7.16 -7.45 -18.46
CA GLN A 8 -7.08 -8.78 -17.88
C GLN A 8 -5.73 -9.42 -18.22
N THR A 9 -5.33 -9.35 -19.49
CA THR A 9 -4.01 -9.79 -19.96
C THR A 9 -2.88 -8.99 -19.31
N GLU A 10 -3.00 -7.67 -19.16
CA GLU A 10 -1.96 -6.85 -18.51
C GLU A 10 -1.88 -7.09 -16.99
N ARG A 11 -3.02 -7.38 -16.35
CA ARG A 11 -3.06 -7.77 -14.93
C ARG A 11 -2.43 -9.14 -14.68
N GLU A 12 -2.59 -10.09 -15.61
CA GLU A 12 -1.92 -11.40 -15.58
C GLU A 12 -0.43 -11.32 -15.94
N ARG A 13 -0.02 -10.31 -16.73
CA ARG A 13 1.39 -10.07 -17.13
C ARG A 13 2.23 -9.44 -16.02
N ARG A 14 1.60 -8.75 -15.06
CA ARG A 14 2.27 -8.21 -13.86
C ARG A 14 2.65 -9.36 -12.92
N ASN A 15 3.88 -9.85 -13.04
CA ASN A 15 4.50 -10.86 -12.15
C ASN A 15 4.67 -10.41 -10.68
N GLY A 16 4.06 -9.29 -10.28
CA GLY A 16 4.19 -8.69 -8.97
C GLY A 16 3.93 -7.18 -9.01
N PRO A 17 3.91 -6.53 -7.85
CA PRO A 17 3.90 -5.07 -7.77
C PRO A 17 5.18 -4.47 -8.36
N ASP A 18 5.10 -3.23 -8.85
CA ASP A 18 6.26 -2.52 -9.40
C ASP A 18 7.34 -2.34 -8.33
N GLU A 19 8.62 -2.25 -8.74
CA GLU A 19 9.76 -2.14 -7.80
C GLU A 19 9.63 -0.97 -6.82
N GLN A 20 9.01 0.13 -7.23
CA GLN A 20 8.75 1.29 -6.36
C GLN A 20 7.78 1.01 -5.21
N PHE A 21 6.99 -0.07 -5.31
CA PHE A 21 6.06 -0.55 -4.29
C PHE A 21 6.60 -1.79 -3.57
N MET A 22 7.87 -2.10 -3.77
CA MET A 22 8.59 -3.14 -3.06
C MET A 22 9.66 -2.51 -2.19
N THR A 23 9.81 -3.03 -0.98
CA THR A 23 10.93 -2.69 -0.11
C THR A 23 11.45 -3.96 0.54
N VAL A 24 12.57 -3.88 1.23
CA VAL A 24 13.14 -4.97 2.02
C VAL A 24 13.26 -4.53 3.45
N ASP A 25 12.92 -5.43 4.38
CA ASP A 25 13.16 -5.17 5.80
C ASP A 25 14.66 -5.31 6.15
N GLN A 26 14.98 -5.14 7.43
CA GLN A 26 16.36 -5.23 7.93
C GLN A 26 16.97 -6.64 7.79
N ASP A 27 16.13 -7.67 7.68
CA ASP A 27 16.52 -9.07 7.49
C ASP A 27 16.51 -9.50 6.02
N GLY A 28 16.28 -8.56 5.09
CA GLY A 28 16.26 -8.79 3.65
C GLY A 28 14.98 -9.46 3.14
N ARG A 29 13.90 -9.50 3.93
CA ARG A 29 12.61 -10.05 3.50
C ARG A 29 11.85 -9.02 2.67
N PRO A 30 11.28 -9.42 1.52
CA PRO A 30 10.52 -8.50 0.69
C PRO A 30 9.22 -8.11 1.38
N MET A 31 8.92 -6.82 1.33
CA MET A 31 7.65 -6.23 1.72
C MET A 31 7.04 -5.50 0.53
N PHE A 32 5.72 -5.46 0.50
CA PHE A 32 4.94 -4.89 -0.58
C PHE A 32 4.06 -3.77 -0.04
N ALA A 33 3.89 -2.70 -0.83
CA ALA A 33 2.99 -1.62 -0.47
C ALA A 33 1.54 -2.09 -0.62
N PHE A 34 0.78 -1.98 0.46
CA PHE A 34 -0.65 -2.19 0.52
C PHE A 34 -1.35 -0.85 0.74
N PHE A 35 -2.55 -0.77 0.18
CA PHE A 35 -3.46 0.34 0.37
C PHE A 35 -4.70 -0.17 1.11
N ALA A 36 -5.06 0.47 2.21
CA ALA A 36 -6.30 0.21 2.92
C ALA A 36 -7.19 1.45 2.88
N GLU A 37 -8.48 1.23 2.66
CA GLU A 37 -9.49 2.27 2.64
C GLU A 37 -10.38 2.21 3.88
N TYR A 38 -10.86 3.36 4.32
CA TYR A 38 -11.89 3.48 5.35
C TYR A 38 -12.83 4.63 5.02
N GLN A 39 -14.03 4.60 5.62
CA GLN A 39 -15.05 5.62 5.42
C GLN A 39 -15.25 6.45 6.68
N ILE A 40 -15.41 7.76 6.51
CA ILE A 40 -15.80 8.69 7.56
C ILE A 40 -16.61 9.83 6.92
N ASP A 41 -17.73 10.21 7.53
CA ASP A 41 -18.63 11.29 7.08
C ASP A 41 -19.04 11.20 5.58
N GLY A 42 -19.19 9.97 5.07
CA GLY A 42 -19.55 9.72 3.68
C GLY A 42 -18.40 9.87 2.68
N GLY A 43 -17.20 10.21 3.13
CA GLY A 43 -15.97 10.20 2.33
C GLY A 43 -15.20 8.89 2.46
N THR A 44 -14.48 8.52 1.39
CA THR A 44 -13.50 7.43 1.41
C THR A 44 -12.11 8.01 1.55
N PHE A 45 -11.37 7.50 2.52
CA PHE A 45 -9.99 7.88 2.81
C PHE A 45 -9.10 6.64 2.74
N GLY A 46 -7.81 6.85 2.52
CA GLY A 46 -6.86 5.78 2.28
C GLY A 46 -5.57 5.93 3.08
N ILE A 47 -5.00 4.79 3.45
CA ILE A 47 -3.71 4.68 4.14
C ILE A 47 -2.83 3.72 3.34
N ASN A 48 -1.62 4.16 3.00
CA ASN A 48 -0.59 3.32 2.42
C ASN A 48 0.34 2.80 3.51
N PHE A 49 0.68 1.52 3.48
CA PHE A 49 1.65 0.90 4.39
C PHE A 49 2.30 -0.33 3.73
N PHE A 50 3.44 -0.78 4.25
CA PHE A 50 4.09 -1.99 3.76
C PHE A 50 3.71 -3.21 4.61
N ALA A 51 3.53 -4.36 3.97
CA ALA A 51 3.29 -5.66 4.61
C ALA A 51 3.97 -6.79 3.83
N TYR A 52 4.19 -7.94 4.46
CA TYR A 52 4.87 -9.08 3.81
C TYR A 52 3.97 -9.83 2.82
N ASP A 53 2.69 -9.95 3.15
CA ASP A 53 1.68 -10.61 2.35
C ASP A 53 0.29 -10.10 2.74
N PHE A 54 -0.77 -10.65 2.13
CA PHE A 54 -2.15 -10.28 2.45
C PHE A 54 -2.55 -10.63 3.89
N ALA A 55 -2.02 -11.70 4.48
CA ALA A 55 -2.37 -12.08 5.86
C ALA A 55 -1.77 -11.09 6.88
N ASP A 56 -0.52 -10.68 6.68
CA ASP A 56 0.12 -9.60 7.45
C ASP A 56 -0.60 -8.26 7.22
N ALA A 57 -1.01 -7.97 5.97
CA ALA A 57 -1.75 -6.75 5.66
C ALA A 57 -3.08 -6.66 6.42
N GLU A 58 -3.88 -7.74 6.41
CA GLU A 58 -5.15 -7.82 7.16
C GLU A 58 -4.93 -7.72 8.68
N LEU A 59 -3.88 -8.38 9.21
CA LEU A 59 -3.53 -8.29 10.63
C LEU A 59 -3.18 -6.86 11.04
N ARG A 60 -2.42 -6.15 10.21
CA ARG A 60 -2.08 -4.73 10.43
C ARG A 60 -3.32 -3.85 10.39
N VAL A 61 -4.21 -4.02 9.42
CA VAL A 61 -5.48 -3.29 9.36
C VAL A 61 -6.34 -3.54 10.59
N SER A 62 -6.43 -4.80 11.06
CA SER A 62 -7.13 -5.13 12.31
C SER A 62 -6.53 -4.41 13.51
N SER A 63 -5.20 -4.38 13.60
CA SER A 63 -4.47 -3.68 14.65
C SER A 63 -4.68 -2.17 14.59
N MET A 64 -4.65 -1.57 13.39
CA MET A 64 -4.95 -0.16 13.17
C MET A 64 -6.34 0.20 13.70
N ARG A 65 -7.38 -0.58 13.38
CA ARG A 65 -8.74 -0.32 13.89
C ARG A 65 -8.82 -0.31 15.42
N ALA A 66 -7.99 -1.11 16.09
CA ALA A 66 -8.01 -1.26 17.54
C ALA A 66 -7.13 -0.23 18.27
N SER A 67 -6.03 0.24 17.65
CA SER A 67 -4.98 0.96 18.38
C SER A 67 -4.36 2.15 17.64
N LEU A 68 -4.92 2.62 16.52
CA LEU A 68 -4.35 3.78 15.83
C LEU A 68 -4.46 5.05 16.70
N THR A 69 -3.38 5.83 16.75
CA THR A 69 -3.34 7.11 17.45
C THR A 69 -2.70 8.18 16.57
N VAL A 70 -3.18 9.43 16.65
CA VAL A 70 -2.57 10.56 15.94
C VAL A 70 -1.24 10.93 16.59
N ALA A 71 -0.14 10.77 15.86
CA ALA A 71 1.22 11.05 16.36
C ALA A 71 1.70 12.50 16.09
N GLY A 72 1.03 13.23 15.20
CA GLY A 72 1.42 14.58 14.80
C GLY A 72 1.34 14.79 13.29
N GLN A 73 1.91 15.90 12.82
CA GLN A 73 2.02 16.21 11.40
C GLN A 73 3.37 15.73 10.85
N ILE A 74 3.36 15.22 9.62
CA ILE A 74 4.58 14.83 8.90
C ILE A 74 5.10 16.06 8.15
N TYR A 75 6.39 16.35 8.30
CA TYR A 75 7.09 17.39 7.55
C TYR A 75 8.14 16.74 6.66
N ALA A 76 8.28 17.20 5.43
CA ALA A 76 9.34 16.79 4.51
C ALA A 76 10.10 18.04 4.06
N GLU A 77 11.43 17.94 4.04
CA GLU A 77 12.33 18.95 3.50
C GLU A 77 13.01 18.37 2.27
N VAL A 78 12.96 19.08 1.14
CA VAL A 78 13.67 18.71 -0.09
C VAL A 78 14.89 19.63 -0.20
N PRO A 79 16.12 19.11 -0.08
CA PRO A 79 17.32 19.91 -0.27
C PRO A 79 17.36 20.52 -1.67
N GLY A 80 17.63 21.83 -1.74
CA GLY A 80 17.80 22.58 -2.99
C GLY A 80 19.21 22.53 -3.54
#